data_AF-A0A4Z2FMT6-F1
#
_entry.id   AF-A0A4Z2FMT6-F1
#
_cell.length_a   1.000
_cell.length_b   1.000
_cell.length_c   1.000
_cell.angle_alpha   90.00
_cell.angle_beta   90.00
_cell.angle_gamma   90.00
#
_symmetry.space_group_name_H-M   'P 1'
#
loop_
_entity.id
_entity.type
_entity.pdbx_description
1 polymer ?
#
loop_
_entity_poly.entity_id
_entity_poly.type
_entity_poly.pdbx_seq_one_letter_code
_entity_poly.pdbx_strand_id
1 'polypeptide(L)'
;MADMDDFTLPENEGDLQDQIEEVEALSSIYGDEWCVIDEASRIFCIKISDDLEEPKLTACLQIILPHDYPSAAPPIYQINAAWLRGPERSSLASGLEDLYV
;
A
#
# COMPACT_ATOMS: atom_id res chain seq x y z
N MET A 1 -41.42 -5.09 21.26
CA MET A 1 -41.28 -4.88 19.81
C MET A 1 -39.82 -4.49 19.63
N ALA A 2 -39.03 -5.39 19.03
CA ALA A 2 -37.58 -5.35 19.02
C ALA A 2 -37.01 -4.14 18.26
N ASP A 3 -35.84 -3.70 18.72
CA ASP A 3 -34.83 -2.81 18.13
C ASP A 3 -35.12 -2.24 16.75
N MET A 4 -35.15 -0.91 16.69
CA MET A 4 -34.85 -0.15 15.48
C MET A 4 -33.62 0.69 15.79
N ASP A 5 -32.53 -0.01 16.11
CA ASP A 5 -31.19 0.56 16.12
C ASP A 5 -30.83 0.92 14.68
N ASP A 6 -30.82 2.22 14.45
CA ASP A 6 -29.95 2.96 13.54
C ASP A 6 -28.81 2.11 12.95
N PHE A 7 -29.06 1.46 11.80
CA PHE A 7 -28.00 0.90 10.97
C PHE A 7 -27.32 2.02 10.18
N THR A 8 -26.76 3.01 10.87
CA THR A 8 -25.56 3.67 10.35
C THR A 8 -24.38 2.80 10.75
N LEU A 9 -24.18 1.71 10.01
CA LEU A 9 -22.85 1.09 9.99
C LEU A 9 -21.92 2.20 9.52
N PRO A 10 -20.94 2.64 10.34
CA PRO A 10 -20.02 3.65 9.87
C PRO A 10 -19.35 3.08 8.63
N GLU A 11 -19.39 3.82 7.51
CA GLU A 11 -18.82 3.43 6.21
C GLU A 11 -17.38 2.85 6.35
N ASN A 12 -16.71 3.20 7.46
CA ASN A 12 -15.43 2.72 7.94
C ASN A 12 -15.32 1.20 8.26
N GLU A 13 -16.39 0.45 8.55
CA GLU A 13 -16.28 -0.99 8.87
C GLU A 13 -16.00 -1.85 7.62
N GLY A 14 -16.57 -1.48 6.46
CA GLY A 14 -16.27 -2.14 5.18
C GLY A 14 -14.83 -1.88 4.76
N ASP A 15 -14.40 -0.62 4.87
CA ASP A 15 -13.03 -0.21 4.52
C ASP A 15 -11.96 -0.97 5.31
N LEU A 16 -12.18 -1.18 6.61
CA LEU A 16 -11.26 -1.92 7.46
C LEU A 16 -11.14 -3.38 7.04
N GLN A 17 -12.24 -4.01 6.65
CA GLN A 17 -12.25 -5.39 6.19
C GLN A 17 -11.50 -5.51 4.84
N ASP A 18 -11.80 -4.63 3.90
CA ASP A 18 -11.14 -4.59 2.58
C ASP A 18 -9.63 -4.34 2.72
N GLN A 19 -9.23 -3.43 3.61
CA GLN A 19 -7.82 -3.19 3.92
C GLN A 19 -7.10 -4.44 4.45
N ILE A 20 -7.76 -5.19 5.35
CA ILE A 20 -7.16 -6.39 5.95
C ILE A 20 -6.98 -7.45 4.87
N GLU A 21 -8.01 -7.71 4.06
CA GLU A 21 -7.94 -8.68 2.97
C GLU A 21 -6.84 -8.32 1.96
N GLU A 22 -6.72 -7.04 1.60
CA GLU A 22 -5.67 -6.57 0.70
C GLU A 22 -4.26 -6.75 1.29
N VAL A 23 -4.07 -6.39 2.58
CA VAL A 23 -2.79 -6.56 3.27
C VAL A 23 -2.41 -8.04 3.39
N GLU A 24 -3.35 -8.93 3.70
CA GLU A 24 -3.11 -10.37 3.75
C GLU A 24 -2.75 -10.92 2.36
N ALA A 25 -3.46 -10.48 1.32
CA ALA A 25 -3.15 -10.85 -0.05
C ALA A 25 -1.73 -10.41 -0.45
N LEU A 26 -1.37 -9.15 -0.19
CA LEU A 26 -0.05 -8.60 -0.47
C LEU A 26 1.04 -9.32 0.31
N SER A 27 0.85 -9.53 1.62
CA SER A 27 1.80 -10.28 2.44
C SER A 27 1.98 -11.72 1.94
N SER A 28 0.93 -12.35 1.41
CA SER A 28 1.03 -13.69 0.83
C SER A 28 1.72 -13.72 -0.54
N ILE A 29 1.59 -12.65 -1.33
CA ILE A 29 2.24 -12.53 -2.65
C ILE A 29 3.74 -12.26 -2.48
N TYR A 30 4.09 -11.29 -1.64
CA TYR A 30 5.45 -10.82 -1.47
C TYR A 30 6.23 -11.57 -0.39
N GLY A 31 5.55 -12.30 0.50
CA GLY A 31 6.19 -13.20 1.47
C GLY A 31 7.34 -12.54 2.24
N ASP A 32 8.55 -13.00 1.99
CA ASP A 32 9.79 -12.51 2.61
C ASP A 32 10.16 -11.06 2.22
N GLU A 33 9.68 -10.57 1.07
CA GLU A 33 9.88 -9.19 0.63
C GLU A 33 8.94 -8.18 1.32
N TRP A 34 7.86 -8.65 1.94
CA TRP A 34 6.91 -7.82 2.66
C TRP A 34 7.41 -7.46 4.06
N CYS A 35 7.47 -6.17 4.36
CA CYS A 35 7.84 -5.63 5.66
C CYS A 35 6.70 -4.79 6.24
N VAL A 36 6.27 -5.13 7.46
CA VAL A 36 5.36 -4.27 8.22
C VAL A 36 6.18 -3.21 8.94
N ILE A 37 5.98 -1.93 8.58
CA ILE A 37 6.70 -0.80 9.19
C ILE A 37 5.97 -0.37 10.46
N ASP A 38 4.66 -0.13 10.34
CA ASP A 38 3.80 0.28 11.45
C ASP A 38 2.39 -0.28 11.22
N GLU A 39 2.00 -1.28 12.01
CA GLU A 39 0.69 -1.94 11.86
C GLU A 39 -0.47 -1.02 12.28
N ALA A 40 -0.26 -0.20 13.33
CA ALA A 40 -1.28 0.69 13.87
C ALA A 40 -1.63 1.82 12.89
N SER A 41 -0.62 2.30 12.16
CA SER A 41 -0.75 3.35 11.14
C SER A 41 -0.91 2.79 9.73
N ARG A 42 -1.05 1.45 9.59
CA ARG A 42 -1.17 0.74 8.30
C ARG A 42 -0.09 1.14 7.29
N ILE A 43 1.17 1.16 7.76
CA ILE A 43 2.34 1.46 6.95
C ILE A 43 3.09 0.17 6.68
N PHE A 44 3.24 -0.12 5.40
CA PHE A 44 3.88 -1.33 4.90
C PHE A 44 4.98 -0.98 3.91
N CYS A 45 5.88 -1.91 3.65
CA CYS A 45 6.98 -1.74 2.72
C CYS A 45 7.26 -3.03 1.98
N ILE A 46 7.32 -2.98 0.66
CA ILE A 46 7.73 -4.09 -0.19
C ILE A 46 9.15 -3.81 -0.66
N LYS A 47 10.06 -4.77 -0.44
CA LYS A 47 11.42 -4.69 -0.93
C LYS A 47 11.53 -5.39 -2.28
N ILE A 48 11.81 -4.62 -3.31
CA ILE A 48 12.00 -5.11 -4.68
C ILE A 48 13.50 -5.09 -4.97
N SER A 49 14.09 -6.26 -5.20
CA SER A 49 15.49 -6.38 -5.63
C SER A 49 15.59 -7.08 -6.97
N ASP A 50 16.43 -6.55 -7.85
CA ASP A 50 16.80 -7.26 -9.06
C ASP A 50 18.05 -8.12 -8.79
N ASP A 51 17.89 -9.44 -8.92
CA ASP A 51 18.95 -10.42 -8.76
C ASP A 51 19.66 -10.79 -10.08
N LEU A 52 19.20 -10.23 -11.21
CA LEU A 52 19.69 -10.56 -12.55
C LEU A 52 20.76 -9.57 -13.04
N GLU A 53 20.73 -8.32 -12.59
CA GLU A 53 21.69 -7.27 -12.96
C GLU A 53 22.73 -7.01 -11.85
N GLU A 54 24.02 -6.94 -12.24
CA GLU A 54 25.10 -6.44 -11.38
C GLU A 54 25.43 -4.98 -11.75
N PRO A 55 25.34 -4.00 -10.83
CA PRO A 55 25.08 -4.13 -9.40
C PRO A 55 23.59 -4.36 -9.05
N LYS A 56 23.32 -5.16 -8.01
CA LYS A 56 21.96 -5.42 -7.52
C LYS A 56 21.25 -4.11 -7.20
N LEU A 57 20.26 -3.76 -8.01
CA LEU A 57 19.41 -2.61 -7.76
C LEU A 57 18.32 -3.03 -6.79
N THR A 58 18.14 -2.24 -5.73
CA THR A 58 17.08 -2.47 -4.74
C THR A 58 16.22 -1.21 -4.63
N ALA A 59 14.91 -1.40 -4.69
CA ALA A 59 13.91 -0.37 -4.47
C ALA A 59 12.99 -0.83 -3.33
N CYS A 60 12.56 0.11 -2.50
CA CYS A 60 11.56 -0.15 -1.47
C CYS A 60 10.30 0.64 -1.82
N LEU A 61 9.19 -0.05 -1.99
CA LEU A 61 7.87 0.56 -2.16
C LEU A 61 7.16 0.58 -0.81
N GLN A 62 7.08 1.76 -0.20
CA GLN A 62 6.31 1.99 1.01
C GLN A 62 4.86 2.31 0.63
N ILE A 63 3.93 1.64 1.30
CA ILE A 63 2.49 1.75 1.12
C ILE A 63 1.90 2.23 2.44
N ILE A 64 1.15 3.33 2.40
CA ILE A 64 0.47 3.89 3.57
C ILE A 64 -1.02 3.87 3.26
N LEU A 65 -1.78 3.11 4.02
CA LEU A 65 -3.24 3.04 3.88
C LEU A 65 -3.87 4.00 4.91
N PRO A 66 -4.42 5.15 4.50
CA PRO A 66 -5.14 6.02 5.42
C PRO A 66 -6.41 5.32 5.93
N HIS A 67 -6.95 5.79 7.06
CA HIS A 67 -8.17 5.21 7.64
C HIS A 67 -9.38 5.28 6.70
N ASP A 68 -9.40 6.29 5.82
CA ASP A 68 -10.43 6.52 4.81
C ASP A 68 -10.23 5.71 3.51
N TYR A 69 -9.22 4.85 3.40
CA TYR A 69 -9.04 3.95 2.26
C TYR A 69 -9.82 2.64 2.47
N PRO A 70 -10.38 2.00 1.42
CA PRO A 70 -10.44 2.42 0.02
C PRO A 70 -11.56 3.43 -0.34
N SER A 71 -12.56 3.65 0.51
CA SER A 71 -13.79 4.37 0.10
C SER A 71 -13.64 5.87 -0.16
N ALA A 72 -12.84 6.58 0.63
CA ALA A 72 -12.78 8.05 0.63
C ALA A 72 -11.38 8.62 0.33
N ALA A 73 -10.31 7.82 0.43
CA ALA A 73 -8.95 8.25 0.10
C ALA A 73 -8.16 7.16 -0.62
N PRO A 74 -7.29 7.52 -1.59
CA PRO A 74 -6.35 6.59 -2.19
C PRO A 74 -5.25 6.15 -1.21
N PRO A 75 -4.60 5.01 -1.46
CA PRO A 75 -3.41 4.60 -0.76
C PRO A 75 -2.24 5.48 -1.19
N ILE A 76 -1.32 5.78 -0.27
CA ILE A 76 -0.17 6.64 -0.55
C ILE A 76 1.04 5.75 -0.81
N TYR A 77 1.61 5.86 -2.00
CA TYR A 77 2.79 5.09 -2.42
C TYR A 77 4.04 5.96 -2.36
N GLN A 78 5.11 5.43 -1.76
CA GLN A 78 6.42 6.09 -1.69
C GLN A 78 7.52 5.14 -2.13
N ILE A 79 8.25 5.50 -3.19
CA ILE A 79 9.40 4.72 -3.66
C ILE A 79 10.69 5.28 -3.07
N ASN A 80 11.45 4.40 -2.42
CA ASN A 80 12.80 4.66 -1.97
C ASN A 80 13.79 3.78 -2.75
N ALA A 81 14.51 4.38 -3.69
CA ALA A 81 15.51 3.71 -4.51
C ALA A 81 16.71 4.65 -4.71
N ALA A 82 17.86 4.33 -4.10
CA ALA A 82 19.04 5.22 -4.11
C ALA A 82 19.65 5.41 -5.53
N TRP A 83 19.39 4.45 -6.42
CA TRP A 83 19.80 4.44 -7.81
C TRP A 83 18.85 5.20 -8.74
N LEU A 84 17.59 5.35 -8.34
CA LEU A 84 16.55 6.02 -9.13
C LEU A 84 16.69 7.54 -8.96
N ARG A 85 17.39 8.18 -9.90
CA ARG A 85 17.67 9.63 -9.89
C ARG A 85 17.17 10.29 -11.17
N GLY A 86 16.79 11.57 -11.05
CA GLY A 86 16.40 12.38 -12.21
C GLY A 86 15.04 11.99 -12.80
N PRO A 87 14.87 12.03 -14.14
CA PRO A 87 13.56 11.91 -14.79
C PRO A 87 12.92 10.52 -14.63
N GLU A 88 13.71 9.46 -14.41
CA GLU A 88 13.17 8.11 -14.23
C GLU A 88 12.36 7.97 -12.94
N ARG A 89 12.77 8.67 -11.86
CA ARG A 89 11.97 8.75 -10.64
C ARG A 89 10.62 9.40 -10.89
N SER A 90 10.60 10.51 -11.63
CA SER A 90 9.37 11.22 -11.95
C SER A 90 8.45 10.39 -12.85
N SER A 91 9.03 9.63 -13.80
CA SER A 91 8.25 8.72 -14.64
C SER A 91 7.65 7.58 -13.83
N LEU A 92 8.39 7.01 -12.89
CA LEU A 92 7.91 5.91 -12.04
C LEU A 92 6.85 6.38 -11.04
N ALA A 93 7.06 7.53 -10.41
CA ALA A 93 6.06 8.16 -9.53
C ALA A 93 4.77 8.50 -10.31
N SER A 94 4.91 9.09 -11.50
CA SER A 94 3.76 9.40 -12.36
C SER A 94 3.00 8.15 -12.79
N GLY A 95 3.69 7.03 -13.05
CA GLY A 95 3.04 5.76 -13.38
C GLY A 95 2.30 5.15 -12.18
N LEU A 96 2.82 5.32 -10.96
CA LEU A 96 2.12 4.88 -9.75
C LEU A 96 0.84 5.67 -9.49
N GLU A 97 0.86 6.98 -9.73
CA GLU A 97 -0.32 7.84 -9.58
C GLU A 97 -1.41 7.52 -10.63
N ASP A 98 -1.01 7.12 -11.85
CA ASP A 98 -1.93 6.78 -12.94
C ASP A 98 -2.67 5.45 -12.72
N LEU A 99 -2.09 4.51 -11.95
CA LEU A 99 -2.71 3.22 -11.63
C LEU A 99 -3.98 3.31 -10.77
N TYR A 100 -4.27 4.48 -10.18
CA TYR A 100 -5.46 4.71 -9.33
C TYR A 100 -6.63 5.40 -10.08
N VAL A 101 -6.58 5.51 -11.41
CA VAL A 101 -7.64 6.12 -12.26
C VAL A 101 -8.59 5.10 -12.87
#